data_AF-A0A383DVG1-F1
#
_entry.id   AF-A0A383DVG1-F1
#
_cell.length_a   1.000
_cell.length_b   1.000
_cell.length_c   1.000
_cell.angle_alpha   90.00
_cell.angle_beta   90.00
_cell.angle_gamma   90.00
#
_symmetry.space_group_name_H-M   'P 1'
#
loop_
_entity.id
_entity.type
_entity.pdbx_description
1 polymer ?
#
loop_
_entity_poly.entity_id
_entity_poly.type
_entity_poly.pdbx_seq_one_letter_code
_entity_poly.pdbx_strand_id
1 'polypeptide(L)'
;MYSISGGWKLDTYFWSAIFRYLHVISGIMWIGLLWYFNFVQIPNMPNIPDEQKPAIGKVIAPAALFWFRWAALFTIISGLLLAYFNGYVHQAMTLGIGSGGGKNTAIGIGMWLGLIMAFNVWFVIWPNQKRALGMVEC
;
A
#
# COMPACT_ATOMS: atom_id res chain seq x y z
N MET A 1 43.10 -9.52 12.07
CA MET A 1 42.08 -10.51 11.68
C MET A 1 40.73 -9.86 11.89
N TYR A 2 40.12 -9.33 10.82
CA TYR A 2 38.75 -8.80 10.90
C TYR A 2 37.82 -9.99 11.13
N SER A 3 37.26 -10.10 12.34
CA SER A 3 36.24 -11.09 12.62
C SER A 3 35.00 -10.70 11.81
N ILE A 4 34.79 -11.39 10.69
CA ILE A 4 33.52 -11.41 9.97
C ILE A 4 32.57 -12.29 10.80
N SER A 5 32.22 -11.84 12.00
CA SER A 5 31.08 -12.40 12.73
C SER A 5 29.83 -11.74 12.18
N GLY A 6 29.38 -12.23 11.01
CA GLY A 6 28.05 -11.95 10.44
C GLY A 6 26.96 -12.52 11.35
N GLY A 7 26.82 -11.95 12.54
CA GLY A 7 25.81 -12.33 13.50
C GLY A 7 24.45 -11.74 13.15
N TRP A 8 23.41 -12.30 13.75
CA TRP A 8 21.98 -11.95 13.62
C TRP A 8 21.67 -10.43 13.56
N LYS A 9 22.49 -9.58 14.18
CA LYS A 9 22.37 -8.12 14.11
C LYS A 9 22.65 -7.56 12.70
N LEU A 10 23.68 -8.04 12.02
CA LEU A 10 24.02 -7.61 10.66
C LEU A 10 22.93 -8.04 9.68
N ASP A 11 22.40 -9.26 9.85
CA ASP A 11 21.24 -9.76 9.10
C ASP A 11 20.01 -8.88 9.33
N THR A 12 19.74 -8.50 10.59
CA THR A 12 18.59 -7.64 10.94
C THR A 12 18.69 -6.27 10.27
N TYR A 13 19.87 -5.63 10.27
CA TYR A 13 20.05 -4.33 9.59
C TYR A 13 19.91 -4.45 8.08
N PHE A 14 20.46 -5.51 7.48
CA PHE A 14 20.35 -5.78 6.05
C PHE A 14 18.89 -5.96 5.62
N TRP A 15 18.14 -6.81 6.32
CA TRP A 15 16.71 -7.04 6.04
C TRP A 15 15.88 -5.78 6.28
N SER A 16 16.15 -5.03 7.36
CA SER A 16 15.50 -3.74 7.62
C SER A 16 15.69 -2.75 6.47
N ALA A 17 16.89 -2.68 5.88
CA ALA A 17 17.14 -1.83 4.72
C ALA A 17 16.32 -2.29 3.50
N ILE A 18 16.34 -3.59 3.18
CA ILE A 18 15.57 -4.15 2.04
C ILE A 18 14.08 -3.85 2.19
N PHE A 19 13.48 -4.20 3.34
CA PHE A 19 12.04 -3.99 3.55
C PHE A 19 11.67 -2.51 3.57
N ARG A 20 12.58 -1.62 3.99
CA ARG A 20 12.37 -0.17 3.88
C ARG A 20 12.27 0.27 2.42
N TYR A 21 13.20 -0.16 1.57
CA TYR A 21 13.15 0.17 0.15
C TYR A 21 11.88 -0.39 -0.51
N LEU A 22 11.53 -1.64 -0.23
CA LEU A 22 10.29 -2.25 -0.74
C LEU A 22 9.04 -1.50 -0.27
N HIS A 23 9.00 -1.10 1.01
CA HIS A 23 7.90 -0.33 1.58
C HIS A 23 7.74 1.04 0.93
N VAL A 24 8.84 1.77 0.76
CA VAL A 24 8.81 3.10 0.15
C VAL A 24 8.42 3.02 -1.32
N ILE A 25 9.01 2.12 -2.11
CA ILE A 25 8.70 1.99 -3.54
C ILE A 25 7.25 1.57 -3.77
N SER A 26 6.77 0.58 -3.02
CA SER A 26 5.36 0.18 -3.09
C SER A 26 4.42 1.32 -2.65
N GLY A 27 4.79 2.07 -1.60
CA GLY A 27 4.03 3.22 -1.13
C GLY A 27 3.93 4.34 -2.16
N ILE A 28 5.04 4.63 -2.86
CA ILE A 28 5.06 5.61 -3.98
C ILE A 28 4.08 5.17 -5.07
N MET A 29 4.12 3.89 -5.47
CA MET A 29 3.21 3.37 -6.48
C MET A 29 1.76 3.41 -6.01
N TRP A 30 1.48 3.06 -4.75
CA TRP A 30 0.14 3.05 -4.20
C TRP A 30 -0.47 4.46 -4.17
N ILE A 31 0.23 5.42 -3.57
CA ILE A 31 -0.24 6.81 -3.46
C ILE A 31 -0.22 7.51 -4.82
N GLY A 32 0.76 7.21 -5.68
CA GLY A 32 0.84 7.73 -7.04
C GLY A 32 -0.38 7.34 -7.88
N LEU A 33 -0.80 6.07 -7.82
CA LEU A 33 -2.02 5.61 -8.49
C LEU A 33 -3.29 6.22 -7.85
N LEU A 34 -3.31 6.39 -6.53
CA LEU A 34 -4.41 7.09 -5.86
C LEU A 34 -4.56 8.53 -6.38
N TRP A 35 -3.45 9.26 -6.52
CA TRP A 35 -3.46 10.62 -7.05
C TRP A 35 -3.87 10.66 -8.53
N TYR A 36 -3.39 9.71 -9.33
CA TYR A 36 -3.84 9.55 -10.70
C TYR A 36 -5.36 9.40 -10.78
N PHE A 37 -5.97 8.53 -9.97
CA PHE A 37 -7.43 8.36 -10.00
C PHE A 37 -8.19 9.60 -9.56
N ASN A 38 -7.78 10.21 -8.43
CA ASN A 38 -8.54 11.30 -7.81
C ASN A 38 -8.37 12.65 -8.50
N PHE A 39 -7.16 12.97 -9.00
CA PHE A 39 -6.87 14.27 -9.57
C PHE A 39 -6.84 14.27 -11.11
N VAL A 40 -6.54 13.13 -11.73
CA VAL A 40 -6.37 13.05 -13.18
C VAL A 40 -7.53 12.31 -13.83
N GLN A 41 -7.73 11.03 -13.55
CA GLN A 41 -8.68 10.20 -14.28
C GLN A 41 -10.13 10.62 -14.03
N ILE A 42 -10.63 10.55 -12.78
CA ILE A 42 -12.05 10.77 -12.49
C ILE A 42 -12.52 12.17 -12.89
N PRO A 43 -11.81 13.28 -12.57
CA PRO A 43 -12.24 14.62 -12.96
C PRO A 43 -12.23 14.88 -14.47
N ASN A 44 -11.39 14.17 -15.24
CA ASN A 44 -11.29 14.37 -16.69
C ASN A 44 -12.20 13.45 -17.51
N MET A 45 -12.75 12.37 -16.94
CA MET A 45 -13.68 11.47 -17.64
C MET A 45 -14.88 12.17 -18.32
N PRO A 46 -15.50 13.22 -17.73
CA PRO A 46 -16.58 13.96 -18.39
C PRO A 46 -16.15 14.73 -19.65
N ASN A 47 -14.87 15.11 -19.75
CA ASN A 47 -14.34 15.92 -20.85
C ASN A 47 -14.00 15.10 -22.10
N ILE A 48 -14.11 13.77 -22.02
CA ILE A 48 -13.71 12.85 -23.08
C ILE A 48 -14.94 12.47 -23.92
N PRO A 49 -14.86 12.47 -25.27
CA PRO A 49 -15.96 12.01 -26.12
C PRO A 49 -16.43 10.59 -25.74
N ASP A 50 -17.74 10.35 -25.77
CA ASP A 50 -18.34 9.08 -25.31
C ASP A 50 -17.78 7.84 -26.04
N GLU A 51 -17.39 8.00 -27.31
CA GLU A 51 -16.76 6.96 -28.13
C GLU A 51 -15.41 6.49 -27.58
N GLN A 52 -14.68 7.35 -26.87
CA GLN A 52 -13.33 7.07 -26.36
C GLN A 52 -13.31 6.62 -24.89
N LYS A 53 -14.39 6.88 -24.13
CA LYS A 53 -14.52 6.47 -22.72
C LYS A 53 -14.29 4.96 -22.48
N PRO A 54 -14.73 4.03 -23.36
CA PRO A 54 -14.48 2.61 -23.18
C PRO A 54 -13.00 2.24 -23.20
N ALA A 55 -12.14 2.95 -23.96
CA ALA A 55 -10.71 2.67 -23.99
C ALA A 55 -10.08 2.87 -22.61
N ILE A 56 -10.47 3.92 -21.90
CA ILE A 56 -9.99 4.19 -20.54
C ILE A 56 -10.63 3.21 -19.56
N GLY A 57 -11.95 3.08 -19.59
CA GLY A 57 -12.71 2.29 -18.63
C GLY A 57 -12.43 0.78 -18.70
N LYS A 58 -12.18 0.23 -19.90
CA LYS A 58 -12.00 -1.22 -20.11
C LYS A 58 -10.54 -1.66 -20.25
N VAL A 59 -9.60 -0.75 -20.53
CA VAL A 59 -8.18 -1.12 -20.73
C VAL A 59 -7.30 -0.49 -19.67
N ILE A 60 -7.37 0.82 -19.48
CA ILE A 60 -6.46 1.55 -18.57
C ILE A 60 -6.87 1.37 -17.10
N ALA A 61 -8.13 1.63 -16.78
CA ALA A 61 -8.62 1.58 -15.41
C ALA A 61 -8.42 0.19 -14.75
N PRO A 62 -8.71 -0.94 -15.41
CA PRO A 62 -8.48 -2.27 -14.80
C PRO A 62 -7.01 -2.54 -14.52
N ALA A 63 -6.11 -2.14 -15.42
CA ALA A 63 -4.67 -2.30 -15.24
C ALA A 63 -4.16 -1.43 -14.08
N ALA A 64 -4.56 -0.16 -14.04
CA ALA A 64 -4.19 0.75 -12.96
C ALA A 64 -4.70 0.25 -11.60
N LEU A 65 -5.93 -0.28 -11.55
CA LEU A 65 -6.50 -0.84 -10.32
C LEU A 65 -5.83 -2.14 -9.89
N PHE A 66 -5.42 -2.98 -10.82
CA PHE A 66 -4.61 -4.16 -10.50
C PHE A 66 -3.33 -3.75 -9.77
N TRP A 67 -2.57 -2.81 -10.33
CA TRP A 67 -1.34 -2.32 -9.70
C TRP A 67 -1.62 -1.63 -8.36
N PHE A 68 -2.69 -0.85 -8.27
CA PHE A 68 -3.10 -0.19 -7.03
C PHE A 68 -3.37 -1.19 -5.90
N ARG A 69 -4.05 -2.30 -6.20
CA ARG A 69 -4.34 -3.37 -5.22
C ARG A 69 -3.08 -4.04 -4.68
N TRP A 70 -2.18 -4.42 -5.58
CA TRP A 70 -0.94 -5.08 -5.20
C TRP A 70 0.02 -4.12 -4.51
N ALA A 71 0.13 -2.89 -4.98
CA ALA A 71 0.95 -1.85 -4.34
C ALA A 71 0.50 -1.62 -2.89
N ALA A 72 -0.80 -1.46 -2.65
CA ALA A 72 -1.35 -1.32 -1.30
C ALA A 72 -0.98 -2.50 -0.38
N LEU A 73 -1.15 -3.73 -0.89
CA LEU A 73 -0.83 -4.95 -0.14
C LEU A 73 0.68 -5.03 0.16
N PHE A 74 1.52 -4.78 -0.83
CA PHE A 74 2.97 -4.80 -0.66
C PHE A 74 3.45 -3.73 0.32
N THR A 75 2.88 -2.52 0.29
CA THR A 75 3.21 -1.48 1.26
C THR A 75 2.92 -1.93 2.68
N ILE A 76 1.77 -2.54 2.93
CA ILE A 76 1.40 -2.99 4.28
C ILE A 76 2.29 -4.12 4.74
N ILE A 77 2.47 -5.16 3.93
CA ILE A 77 3.26 -6.34 4.30
C ILE A 77 4.72 -5.94 4.56
N SER A 78 5.33 -5.20 3.64
CA SER A 78 6.71 -4.73 3.80
C SER A 78 6.86 -3.75 4.97
N GLY A 79 5.83 -2.93 5.26
CA GLY A 79 5.81 -2.02 6.41
C GLY A 79 5.74 -2.76 7.75
N LEU A 80 4.92 -3.80 7.83
CA LEU A 80 4.83 -4.68 9.00
C LEU A 80 6.15 -5.44 9.23
N LEU A 81 6.74 -5.99 8.17
CA LEU A 81 8.04 -6.66 8.24
C LEU A 81 9.15 -5.68 8.65
N LEU A 82 9.15 -4.47 8.09
CA LEU A 82 10.06 -3.41 8.51
C LEU A 82 9.90 -3.11 10.01
N ALA A 83 8.67 -2.92 10.49
CA ALA A 83 8.39 -2.66 11.90
C ALA A 83 8.84 -3.83 12.81
N TYR A 84 8.71 -5.06 12.32
CA TYR A 84 9.18 -6.27 12.99
C TYR A 84 10.72 -6.28 13.13
N PHE A 85 11.46 -6.08 12.04
CA PHE A 85 12.93 -6.03 12.08
C PHE A 85 13.48 -4.85 12.91
N ASN A 86 12.71 -3.76 13.04
CA ASN A 86 13.09 -2.63 13.89
C ASN A 86 12.55 -2.74 15.33
N GLY A 87 11.87 -3.84 15.68
CA GLY A 87 11.48 -4.15 17.05
C GLY A 87 10.36 -3.28 17.65
N TYR A 88 9.60 -2.55 16.81
CA TYR A 88 8.52 -1.67 17.28
C TYR A 88 7.12 -2.08 16.83
N VAL A 89 6.97 -3.21 16.12
CA VAL A 89 5.68 -3.63 15.55
C VAL A 89 4.57 -3.73 16.58
N HIS A 90 4.84 -4.31 17.75
CA HIS A 90 3.83 -4.46 18.80
C HIS A 90 3.39 -3.10 19.32
N GLN A 91 4.35 -2.23 19.64
CA GLN A 91 4.09 -0.90 20.17
C GLN A 91 3.36 -0.02 19.15
N ALA A 92 3.68 -0.12 17.86
CA ALA A 92 2.97 0.62 16.82
C ALA A 92 1.54 0.10 16.63
N MET A 93 1.33 -1.22 16.61
CA MET A 93 -0.01 -1.80 16.47
C MET A 93 -0.92 -1.53 17.67
N THR A 94 -0.35 -1.41 18.87
CA THR A 94 -1.07 -0.97 20.09
C THR A 94 -1.12 0.56 20.24
N LEU A 95 -0.82 1.34 19.19
CA LEU A 95 -0.89 2.80 19.20
C LEU A 95 -0.03 3.48 20.28
N GLY A 96 1.06 2.83 20.71
CA GLY A 96 1.94 3.32 21.77
C GLY A 96 1.34 3.21 23.18
N ILE A 97 0.19 2.56 23.34
CA ILE A 97 -0.42 2.28 24.64
C ILE A 97 0.58 1.45 25.46
N GLY A 98 1.07 2.02 26.57
CA GLY A 98 2.08 1.41 27.45
C GLY A 98 3.54 1.77 27.16
N SER A 99 3.86 2.48 26.06
CA SER A 99 5.26 2.82 25.69
C SER A 99 5.64 4.30 25.90
N GLY A 100 4.71 5.16 26.33
CA GLY A 100 4.95 6.56 26.69
C GLY A 100 5.46 7.50 25.57
N GLY A 101 5.50 7.06 24.31
CA GLY A 101 6.16 7.78 23.23
C GLY A 101 5.26 8.08 22.03
N GLY A 102 5.06 9.38 21.73
CA GLY A 102 4.21 9.82 20.61
C GLY A 102 4.65 9.35 19.22
N LYS A 103 5.93 8.98 19.04
CA LYS A 103 6.44 8.40 17.78
C LYS A 103 5.73 7.09 17.41
N ASN A 104 5.52 6.19 18.37
CA ASN A 104 4.89 4.89 18.11
C ASN A 104 3.40 5.05 17.81
N THR A 105 2.74 6.01 18.46
CA THR A 105 1.34 6.35 18.19
C THR A 105 1.15 6.89 16.77
N ALA A 106 1.99 7.83 16.32
CA ALA A 106 1.90 8.40 14.97
C ALA A 106 2.10 7.33 13.88
N ILE A 107 3.12 6.47 14.05
CA ILE A 107 3.36 5.33 13.14
C ILE A 107 2.18 4.36 13.18
N GLY A 108 1.67 4.04 14.37
CA GLY A 108 0.53 3.16 14.56
C GLY A 108 -0.73 3.63 13.84
N ILE A 109 -1.05 4.93 13.92
CA ILE A 109 -2.19 5.52 13.20
C ILE A 109 -2.03 5.29 11.69
N GLY A 110 -0.85 5.58 11.13
CA GLY A 110 -0.57 5.35 9.71
C GLY A 110 -0.72 3.88 9.30
N MET A 111 -0.24 2.95 10.13
CA MET A 111 -0.38 1.50 9.89
C MET A 111 -1.84 1.05 9.90
N TRP A 112 -2.65 1.52 10.86
CA TRP A 112 -4.07 1.20 10.94
C TRP A 112 -4.86 1.76 9.76
N LEU A 113 -4.62 3.02 9.38
CA LEU A 113 -5.23 3.61 8.19
C LEU A 113 -4.86 2.83 6.92
N GLY A 114 -3.60 2.40 6.81
CA GLY A 114 -3.14 1.55 5.72
C GLY A 114 -3.90 0.22 5.66
N LEU A 115 -4.00 -0.48 6.80
CA LEU A 115 -4.72 -1.75 6.92
C LEU A 115 -6.21 -1.63 6.55
N ILE A 116 -6.89 -0.62 7.08
CA ILE A 116 -8.30 -0.35 6.76
C ILE A 116 -8.47 -0.06 5.27
N MET A 117 -7.57 0.73 4.69
CA MET A 117 -7.62 1.02 3.26
C MET A 117 -7.37 -0.21 2.40
N ALA A 118 -6.39 -1.06 2.70
CA ALA A 118 -6.22 -2.30 1.94
C ALA A 118 -7.42 -3.24 2.09
N PHE A 119 -8.01 -3.32 3.28
CA PHE A 119 -9.27 -4.05 3.47
C PHE A 119 -10.36 -3.51 2.53
N ASN A 120 -10.58 -2.19 2.50
CA ASN A 120 -11.53 -1.58 1.57
C ASN A 120 -11.20 -1.88 0.10
N VAL A 121 -9.93 -1.87 -0.29
CA VAL A 121 -9.49 -2.15 -1.65
C VAL A 121 -9.81 -3.58 -2.08
N TRP A 122 -9.55 -4.55 -1.21
CA TRP A 122 -9.74 -5.97 -1.52
C TRP A 122 -11.19 -6.43 -1.40
N PHE A 123 -11.93 -5.92 -0.42
CA PHE A 123 -13.28 -6.41 -0.10
C PHE A 123 -14.42 -5.51 -0.60
N VAL A 124 -14.18 -4.21 -0.84
CA VAL A 124 -15.23 -3.28 -1.29
C VAL A 124 -14.99 -2.81 -2.72
N ILE A 125 -13.82 -2.22 -2.98
CA ILE A 125 -13.51 -1.64 -4.29
C ILE A 125 -13.44 -2.72 -5.36
N TRP A 126 -12.73 -3.82 -5.12
CA TRP A 126 -12.56 -4.85 -6.13
C TRP A 126 -13.86 -5.56 -6.55
N PRO A 127 -14.76 -5.99 -5.65
CA PRO A 127 -16.05 -6.55 -6.06
C PRO A 127 -16.91 -5.57 -6.87
N ASN A 128 -16.96 -4.30 -6.46
CA ASN A 128 -17.70 -3.28 -7.19
C ASN A 128 -17.11 -3.00 -8.57
N GLN A 129 -15.78 -3.04 -8.69
CA GLN A 129 -15.06 -2.91 -9.96
C GLN A 129 -15.34 -4.08 -10.91
N LYS A 130 -15.39 -5.31 -10.41
CA LYS A 130 -15.77 -6.48 -11.23
C LYS A 130 -17.17 -6.33 -11.85
N ARG A 131 -18.11 -5.75 -11.10
CA ARG A 131 -19.47 -5.44 -11.60
C ARG A 131 -19.44 -4.32 -12.63
N ALA A 132 -18.74 -3.22 -12.34
CA ALA A 132 -18.62 -2.07 -13.26
C ALA A 132 -17.92 -2.41 -14.59
N LEU A 133 -17.01 -3.38 -14.57
CA LEU A 133 -16.28 -3.87 -15.75
C LEU A 133 -17.02 -5.00 -16.49
N GLY A 134 -18.20 -5.42 -16.01
CA GLY A 134 -19.01 -6.47 -16.65
C GLY A 134 -18.40 -7.87 -16.56
N MET A 135 -17.51 -8.13 -15.59
CA MET A 135 -16.90 -9.45 -15.37
C MET A 135 -17.81 -10.42 -14.60
N VAL A 136 -18.89 -9.90 -14.01
CA VAL A 136 -19.92 -10.66 -13.29
C VAL A 136 -21.26 -10.05 -13.71
N GLU A 137 -22.21 -10.88 -14.12
CA GLU A 137 -23.57 -10.44 -14.44
C GLU A 137 -24.22 -9.78 -13.21
N CYS A 138 -24.95 -8.69 -13.46
CA CYS A 138 -25.48 -7.78 -12.44
C CYS A 138 -26.58 -8.40 -11.57
#